data_AF-A0A939D1Y9-F1
#
_entry.id   AF-A0A939D1Y9-F1
#
_cell.length_a   1.000
_cell.length_b   1.000
_cell.length_c   1.000
_cell.angle_alpha   90.00
_cell.angle_beta   90.00
_cell.angle_gamma   90.00
#
_symmetry.space_group_name_H-M   'P 1'
#
loop_
_entity.id
_entity.type
_entity.pdbx_description
1 polymer ?
#
loop_
_entity_poly.entity_id
_entity_poly.type
_entity_poly.pdbx_seq_one_letter_code
_entity_poly.pdbx_strand_id
1 'polypeptide(L)'
;MNNTSRTDWVRVDAMSDEDIDTSDIPPLSEEFFAKAQLRMPKSAVTITVKVDPETFAWFKEQGETAEQQMAVALKIYAEAHKAYPVSEAKLT
;
A
#
# COMPACT_ATOMS: atom_id res chain seq x y z
N MET A 1 -14.35 -6.37 -27.22
CA MET A 1 -13.93 -5.48 -26.12
C MET A 1 -14.20 -4.04 -26.54
N ASN A 2 -14.93 -3.24 -25.76
CA ASN A 2 -15.09 -1.82 -26.05
C ASN A 2 -13.78 -1.11 -25.72
N ASN A 3 -13.08 -0.64 -26.75
CA ASN A 3 -11.77 -0.02 -26.64
C ASN A 3 -11.95 1.45 -26.23
N THR A 4 -11.91 1.71 -24.91
CA THR A 4 -12.22 3.02 -24.32
C THR A 4 -11.12 4.05 -24.56
N SER A 5 -9.92 3.63 -24.98
CA SER A 5 -8.86 4.55 -25.36
C SER A 5 -8.96 4.91 -26.84
N ARG A 6 -8.77 6.19 -27.17
CA ARG A 6 -8.66 6.69 -28.55
C ARG A 6 -7.29 6.35 -29.17
N THR A 7 -6.64 5.30 -28.66
CA THR A 7 -5.31 4.87 -29.08
C THR A 7 -5.44 4.07 -30.37
N ASP A 8 -4.59 4.38 -31.33
CA ASP A 8 -4.42 3.56 -32.53
C ASP A 8 -3.61 2.30 -32.18
N TRP A 9 -4.31 1.26 -31.74
CA TRP A 9 -3.70 0.00 -31.32
C TRP A 9 -3.10 -0.79 -32.47
N VAL A 10 -3.64 -0.67 -33.69
CA VAL A 10 -3.10 -1.36 -34.87
C VAL A 10 -1.69 -0.85 -35.19
N ARG A 11 -1.47 0.47 -35.05
CA ARG A 11 -0.14 1.05 -35.18
C ARG A 11 0.82 0.58 -34.09
N VAL A 12 0.37 0.50 -32.83
CA VAL A 12 1.22 0.07 -31.71
C VAL A 12 1.61 -1.40 -31.83
N ASP A 13 0.66 -2.27 -32.20
CA ASP A 13 0.91 -3.71 -32.35
C ASP A 13 1.86 -4.04 -33.51
N ALA A 14 1.97 -3.15 -34.51
CA ALA A 14 2.84 -3.32 -35.67
C ALA A 14 4.22 -2.65 -35.54
N MET A 15 4.45 -1.87 -34.48
CA MET A 15 5.69 -1.12 -34.25
C MET A 15 6.78 -2.06 -33.70
N SER A 16 8.01 -1.95 -34.21
CA SER A 16 9.13 -2.74 -33.67
C SER A 16 9.81 -2.04 -32.50
N ASP A 17 10.62 -2.77 -31.74
CA ASP A 17 11.34 -2.20 -30.59
C ASP A 17 12.29 -1.06 -31.01
N GLU A 18 12.87 -1.13 -32.22
CA GLU A 18 13.75 -0.08 -32.76
C GLU A 18 13.03 1.23 -33.10
N ASP A 19 11.73 1.18 -33.34
CA ASP A 19 10.89 2.36 -33.61
C ASP A 19 10.52 3.12 -32.32
N ILE A 20 10.80 2.54 -31.13
CA ILE A 20 10.48 3.13 -29.84
C ILE A 20 11.53 4.17 -29.46
N ASP A 21 11.13 5.44 -29.38
CA ASP A 21 11.97 6.51 -28.88
C ASP A 21 12.14 6.42 -27.36
N THR A 22 13.36 6.15 -26.92
CA THR A 22 13.75 6.13 -25.49
C THR A 22 14.74 7.24 -25.14
N SER A 23 14.84 8.29 -25.96
CA SER A 23 15.82 9.37 -25.78
C SER A 23 15.66 10.13 -24.46
N ASP A 24 14.46 10.11 -23.87
CA ASP A 24 14.11 10.72 -22.59
C ASP A 24 14.39 9.82 -21.38
N ILE A 25 14.57 8.51 -21.58
CA ILE A 25 14.77 7.52 -20.50
C ILE A 25 16.11 6.81 -20.73
N PRO A 26 17.24 7.39 -20.28
CA PRO A 26 18.55 6.76 -20.43
C PRO A 26 18.62 5.44 -19.66
N PRO A 27 19.42 4.46 -20.13
CA PRO A 27 19.59 3.19 -19.45
C PRO A 27 20.19 3.38 -18.05
N LEU A 28 19.64 2.67 -17.08
CA LEU A 28 20.12 2.69 -15.69
C LEU A 28 21.45 1.94 -15.58
N SER A 29 22.42 2.51 -14.86
CA SER A 29 23.75 1.92 -14.69
C SER A 29 23.78 0.79 -13.65
N GLU A 30 24.79 -0.07 -13.72
CA GLU A 30 25.03 -1.10 -12.69
C GLU A 30 25.24 -0.48 -11.29
N GLU A 31 25.83 0.71 -11.21
CA GLU A 31 26.02 1.45 -9.97
C GLU A 31 24.69 1.90 -9.33
N PHE A 32 23.67 2.20 -10.16
CA PHE A 32 22.33 2.50 -9.68
C PHE A 32 21.73 1.27 -9.00
N PHE A 33 21.78 0.11 -9.67
CA PHE A 33 21.26 -1.13 -9.12
C PHE A 33 22.05 -1.63 -7.91
N ALA A 34 23.36 -1.39 -7.85
CA ALA A 34 24.19 -1.73 -6.70
C ALA A 34 23.78 -0.99 -5.41
N LYS A 35 23.17 0.20 -5.53
CA LYS A 35 22.67 1.00 -4.40
C LYS A 35 21.16 0.88 -4.20
N ALA A 36 20.44 0.31 -5.17
CA ALA A 36 19.00 0.21 -5.14
C ALA A 36 18.55 -0.70 -3.99
N GLN A 37 17.59 -0.24 -3.18
CA GLN A 37 16.98 -1.04 -2.13
C GLN A 37 15.58 -1.47 -2.54
N LEU A 38 15.36 -2.78 -2.60
CA LEU A 38 14.02 -3.32 -2.82
C LEU A 38 13.17 -3.14 -1.56
N ARG A 39 12.13 -2.32 -1.66
CA ARG A 39 11.13 -2.14 -0.61
C ARG A 39 9.95 -3.05 -0.90
N MET A 40 9.98 -4.26 -0.36
CA MET A 40 8.81 -5.14 -0.41
C MET A 40 7.72 -4.61 0.54
N PRO A 41 6.43 -4.63 0.14
CA PRO A 41 5.35 -4.36 1.06
C PRO A 41 5.42 -5.38 2.21
N LYS A 42 5.35 -4.89 3.45
CA LYS A 42 5.33 -5.77 4.62
C LYS A 42 4.02 -6.55 4.61
N SER A 43 4.09 -7.87 4.71
CA SER A 43 2.91 -8.72 4.85
C SER A 43 2.11 -8.29 6.07
N ALA A 44 0.80 -8.15 5.88
CA ALA A 44 -0.11 -7.92 6.99
C ALA A 44 -0.09 -9.15 7.91
N VAL A 45 -0.05 -8.92 9.22
CA VAL A 45 -0.18 -9.99 10.21
C VAL A 45 -1.67 -10.13 10.53
N THR A 46 -2.22 -11.32 10.31
CA THR A 46 -3.59 -11.64 10.72
C THR A 46 -3.59 -11.95 12.22
N ILE A 47 -4.37 -11.21 13.00
CA ILE A 47 -4.51 -11.40 14.44
C ILE A 47 -5.98 -11.56 14.82
N THR A 48 -6.24 -12.37 15.84
CA THR A 48 -7.57 -12.47 16.45
C THR A 48 -7.63 -11.54 17.66
N VAL A 49 -8.51 -10.52 17.60
CA VAL A 49 -8.72 -9.57 18.68
C VAL A 49 -10.14 -9.71 19.21
N LYS A 50 -10.31 -9.69 20.53
CA LYS A 50 -11.63 -9.62 21.17
C LYS A 50 -12.08 -8.16 21.20
N VAL A 51 -13.22 -7.89 20.61
CA VAL A 51 -13.88 -6.57 20.61
C VAL A 51 -15.28 -6.72 21.19
N ASP A 52 -15.82 -5.65 21.76
CA ASP A 52 -17.20 -5.65 22.22
C ASP A 52 -18.18 -5.75 21.03
N PRO A 53 -19.40 -6.27 21.24
CA PRO A 53 -20.34 -6.51 20.15
C PRO A 53 -20.80 -5.23 19.43
N GLU A 54 -20.89 -4.11 20.14
CA GLU A 54 -21.41 -2.84 19.61
C GLU A 54 -20.39 -2.19 18.67
N THR A 55 -19.13 -2.13 19.09
CA THR A 55 -18.01 -1.66 18.27
C THR A 55 -17.85 -2.51 17.01
N PHE A 56 -17.97 -3.84 17.13
CA PHE A 56 -17.89 -4.72 15.97
C PHE A 56 -19.05 -4.50 15.00
N ALA A 57 -20.28 -4.34 15.51
CA ALA A 57 -21.45 -4.05 14.68
C ALA A 57 -21.27 -2.75 13.90
N TRP A 58 -20.80 -1.68 14.56
CA TRP A 58 -20.55 -0.39 13.94
C TRP A 58 -19.53 -0.45 12.78
N PHE A 59 -18.43 -1.19 12.95
CA PHE A 59 -17.47 -1.40 11.86
C PHE A 59 -18.07 -2.22 10.72
N LYS A 60 -18.88 -3.24 11.04
CA LYS A 60 -19.52 -4.10 10.03
C LYS A 60 -20.52 -3.34 9.16
N GLU A 61 -21.18 -2.30 9.69
CA GLU A 61 -22.07 -1.42 8.92
C GLU A 61 -21.32 -0.63 7.82
N GLN A 62 -19.99 -0.51 7.90
CA GLN A 62 -19.14 0.16 6.90
C GLN A 62 -18.90 -0.72 5.63
N GLY A 63 -19.48 -1.92 5.59
CA GLY A 63 -19.44 -2.80 4.42
C GLY A 63 -18.05 -3.37 4.11
N GLU A 64 -17.70 -3.41 2.83
CA GLU A 64 -16.47 -4.06 2.32
C GLU A 64 -15.16 -3.44 2.87
N THR A 65 -15.24 -2.25 3.47
CA THR A 65 -14.06 -1.54 4.03
C THR A 65 -13.87 -1.74 5.53
N ALA A 66 -14.75 -2.47 6.21
CA ALA A 66 -14.75 -2.64 7.66
C ALA A 66 -13.38 -3.08 8.21
N GLU A 67 -12.80 -4.14 7.65
CA GLU A 67 -11.50 -4.68 8.09
C GLU A 67 -10.36 -3.67 7.91
N GLN A 68 -10.39 -2.91 6.81
CA GLN A 68 -9.38 -1.91 6.50
C GLN A 68 -9.48 -0.70 7.45
N GLN A 69 -10.70 -0.27 7.77
CA GLN A 69 -10.93 0.78 8.77
C GLN A 69 -10.48 0.33 10.17
N MET A 70 -10.75 -0.92 10.56
CA MET A 70 -10.27 -1.48 11.83
C MET A 70 -8.74 -1.47 11.90
N ALA A 71 -8.06 -1.89 10.82
CA ALA A 71 -6.60 -1.86 10.75
C ALA A 71 -6.03 -0.44 10.87
N VAL A 72 -6.67 0.55 10.23
CA VAL A 72 -6.28 1.97 10.34
C VAL A 72 -6.49 2.51 11.75
N ALA A 73 -7.62 2.20 12.39
CA ALA A 73 -7.92 2.62 13.76
C ALA A 73 -6.86 2.09 14.75
N LEU A 74 -6.50 0.81 14.64
CA LEU A 74 -5.43 0.21 15.44
C LEU A 74 -4.08 0.90 15.22
N LYS A 75 -3.77 1.26 13.98
CA LYS A 75 -2.53 1.97 13.64
C LYS A 75 -2.49 3.36 14.28
N ILE A 76 -3.56 4.15 14.12
CA ILE A 76 -3.65 5.51 14.70
C ILE A 76 -3.49 5.44 16.23
N TYR A 77 -4.18 4.50 16.87
CA TYR A 77 -4.05 4.30 18.31
C TYR A 77 -2.61 3.96 18.71
N ALA A 78 -1.97 3.02 18.01
CA ALA A 78 -0.59 2.63 18.28
C ALA A 78 0.41 3.78 18.07
N GLU A 79 0.22 4.61 17.04
CA GLU A 79 1.08 5.78 16.77
C GLU A 79 0.93 6.84 17.85
N ALA A 80 -0.30 7.14 18.27
CA ALA A 80 -0.58 8.09 19.34
C ALA A 80 0.07 7.68 20.67
N HIS A 81 0.09 6.37 20.98
CA HIS A 81 0.65 5.84 22.24
C HIS A 81 2.14 5.48 22.16
N LYS A 82 2.74 5.44 20.96
CA LYS A 82 4.20 5.35 20.80
C LYS A 82 4.88 6.70 20.90
N ALA A 83 4.16 7.78 20.57
CA ALA A 83 4.64 9.15 20.72
C ALA A 83 4.65 9.63 22.19
N TYR A 84 3.99 8.91 23.09
CA TYR A 84 4.06 9.14 24.54
C TYR A 84 4.92 8.02 25.17
N PRO A 85 6.16 8.29 25.59
CA PRO A 85 6.88 7.30 26.38
C PRO A 85 6.06 7.09 27.66
N VAL A 86 5.63 5.86 27.90
CA VAL A 86 5.06 5.44 29.19
C VAL A 86 6.20 5.44 30.20
N SER A 87 6.61 6.63 30.64
CA SER A 87 7.19 6.84 31.95
C SER A 87 6.04 7.07 32.92
N GLU A 88 6.07 6.35 34.04
CA GLU A 88 5.21 6.48 35.22
C GLU A 88 3.91 5.67 35.25
N ALA A 89 4.06 4.40 35.61
CA ALA A 89 3.18 3.75 36.59
C ALA A 89 3.98 2.71 37.39
N LYS A 90 4.95 3.20 38.16
CA LYS A 90 5.44 2.52 39.37
C LYS A 90 4.89 3.32 40.54
N LEU A 91 3.85 2.81 41.18
CA LEU A 91 3.29 3.14 42.52
C LEU A 91 2.01 2.28 42.57
N THR A 92 1.76 1.35 43.48
CA THR A 92 2.27 0.97 44.81
C THR A 92 1.82 -0.46 45.05
#